data_AF-A0A5C0XQD9-F1
#
_entry.id   AF-A0A5C0XQD9-F1
#
_cell.length_a   1.000
_cell.length_b   1.000
_cell.length_c   1.000
_cell.angle_alpha   90.00
_cell.angle_beta   90.00
_cell.angle_gamma   90.00
#
_symmetry.space_group_name_H-M   'P 1'
#
loop_
_entity.id
_entity.type
_entity.pdbx_description
1 polymer ?
#
loop_
_entity_poly.entity_id
_entity_poly.type
_entity_poly.pdbx_seq_one_letter_code
_entity_poly.pdbx_strand_id
1 'polypeptide(L)'
;MEGVKELKEVLDKVEKKLMATFHIYTALIYSAWLAGMGGYLLVFFLAPKYTGIYWPITIALIILVTVKVYNKYLKVEASEGKVSYGWIIGWIIGGVAFGLLGDARGLASMIALGHLGMYMSFRENSMLIPLLVILTFVSPTWELATALIILTYSVVTLINLYKTFRVI
;
A
#
# COMPACT_ATOMS: atom_id res chain seq x y z
N MET A 1 28.09 -33.20 -12.98
CA MET A 1 27.86 -32.55 -11.66
C MET A 1 28.00 -31.03 -11.73
N GLU A 2 28.86 -30.45 -12.57
CA GLU A 2 29.00 -28.99 -12.72
C GLU A 2 27.72 -28.29 -13.22
N GLY A 3 27.02 -28.86 -14.20
CA GLY A 3 25.78 -28.26 -14.72
C GLY A 3 24.64 -28.14 -13.69
N VAL A 4 24.60 -29.02 -12.67
CA VAL A 4 23.62 -28.91 -11.56
C VAL A 4 24.00 -27.78 -10.60
N LYS A 5 25.29 -27.52 -10.42
CA LYS A 5 25.80 -26.42 -9.58
C LYS A 5 25.56 -25.07 -10.24
N GLU A 6 25.84 -24.94 -11.54
CA GLU A 6 25.52 -23.74 -12.31
C GLU A 6 24.02 -23.44 -12.32
N LEU A 7 23.18 -24.45 -12.54
CA LEU A 7 21.72 -24.27 -12.50
C LEU A 7 21.25 -23.75 -11.13
N LYS A 8 21.81 -24.29 -10.04
CA LYS A 8 21.49 -23.85 -8.68
C LYS A 8 21.92 -22.40 -8.44
N GLU A 9 23.09 -22.00 -8.92
CA GLU A 9 23.58 -20.62 -8.80
C GLU A 9 22.74 -19.62 -9.61
N VAL A 10 22.29 -20.01 -10.81
CA VAL A 10 21.38 -19.20 -11.62
C VAL A 10 20.02 -19.07 -10.93
N LEU A 11 19.48 -20.18 -10.39
CA LEU A 11 18.21 -20.17 -9.67
C LEU A 11 18.25 -19.27 -8.42
N ASP A 12 19.29 -19.36 -7.60
CA ASP A 12 19.46 -18.51 -6.41
C ASP A 12 19.54 -17.01 -6.79
N LYS A 13 20.24 -16.68 -7.88
CA LYS A 13 20.28 -15.30 -8.40
C LYS A 13 18.92 -14.82 -8.90
N VAL A 14 18.15 -15.68 -9.55
CA VAL A 14 16.79 -15.34 -10.03
C VAL A 14 15.85 -15.15 -8.84
N GLU A 15 15.90 -16.04 -7.85
CA GLU A 15 15.09 -15.96 -6.63
C GLU A 15 15.36 -14.65 -5.87
N LYS A 16 16.63 -14.30 -5.65
CA LYS A 16 17.03 -13.02 -5.03
C LYS A 16 16.52 -11.80 -5.80
N LYS A 17 16.63 -11.81 -7.14
CA LYS A 17 16.11 -10.72 -7.98
C LYS A 17 14.59 -10.61 -7.91
N LEU A 18 13.87 -11.72 -7.88
CA LEU A 18 12.41 -11.74 -7.74
C LEU A 18 11.98 -11.19 -6.38
N MET A 19 12.61 -11.64 -5.29
CA MET A 19 12.37 -11.13 -3.94
C MET A 19 12.67 -9.62 -3.82
N ALA A 20 13.82 -9.16 -4.33
CA ALA A 20 14.17 -7.74 -4.35
C ALA A 20 13.15 -6.92 -5.15
N THR A 21 12.69 -7.45 -6.28
CA THR A 21 11.69 -6.80 -7.13
C THR A 21 10.35 -6.65 -6.43
N PHE A 22 9.91 -7.67 -5.68
CA PHE A 22 8.70 -7.61 -4.86
C PHE A 22 8.80 -6.55 -3.74
N HIS A 23 9.95 -6.45 -3.09
CA HIS A 23 10.19 -5.42 -2.07
C HIS A 23 10.22 -4.00 -2.66
N ILE A 24 10.83 -3.81 -3.83
CA ILE A 24 10.81 -2.53 -4.56
C ILE A 24 9.36 -2.15 -4.93
N TYR A 25 8.60 -3.08 -5.49
CA TYR A 25 7.17 -2.89 -5.80
C TYR A 25 6.44 -2.36 -4.55
N THR A 26 6.57 -3.08 -3.44
CA THR A 26 5.87 -2.75 -2.18
C THR A 26 6.27 -1.37 -1.67
N ALA A 27 7.57 -1.05 -1.69
CA ALA A 27 8.07 0.26 -1.27
C ALA A 27 7.51 1.41 -2.12
N LEU A 28 7.41 1.22 -3.44
CA LEU A 28 6.85 2.22 -4.35
C LEU A 28 5.36 2.49 -4.07
N ILE A 29 4.58 1.44 -3.80
CA ILE A 29 3.14 1.58 -3.51
C ILE A 29 2.93 2.38 -2.22
N TYR A 30 3.62 2.03 -1.13
CA TYR A 30 3.48 2.76 0.13
C TYR A 30 4.07 4.16 0.09
N SER A 31 5.09 4.41 -0.73
CA SER A 31 5.58 5.77 -1.01
C SER A 31 4.51 6.61 -1.72
N ALA A 32 3.77 6.02 -2.67
CA ALA A 32 2.68 6.72 -3.37
C ALA A 32 1.52 7.04 -2.41
N TRP A 33 1.16 6.12 -1.52
CA TRP A 33 0.17 6.38 -0.46
C TRP A 33 0.64 7.47 0.53
N LEU A 34 1.91 7.46 0.91
CA LEU A 34 2.50 8.49 1.77
C LEU A 34 2.46 9.88 1.09
N ALA A 35 2.81 9.94 -0.20
CA ALA A 35 2.68 11.16 -0.99
C ALA A 35 1.21 11.62 -1.09
N GLY A 36 0.28 10.68 -1.27
CA GLY A 36 -1.17 10.93 -1.23
C GLY A 36 -1.62 11.54 0.09
N MET A 37 -1.11 11.06 1.23
CA MET A 37 -1.39 11.65 2.55
C MET A 37 -0.76 13.05 2.70
N GLY A 38 0.48 13.23 2.24
CA GLY A 38 1.13 14.55 2.26
C GLY A 38 0.34 15.59 1.45
N GLY A 39 -0.11 15.21 0.26
CA GLY A 39 -0.96 16.06 -0.57
C GLY A 39 -2.34 16.31 0.05
N TYR A 40 -2.93 15.32 0.75
CA TYR A 40 -4.20 15.51 1.48
C TYR A 40 -4.04 16.59 2.54
N LEU A 41 -2.98 16.54 3.34
CA LEU A 41 -2.72 17.54 4.38
C LEU A 41 -2.48 18.92 3.78
N LEU A 42 -1.76 19.00 2.67
CA LEU A 42 -1.53 20.26 1.95
C LEU A 42 -2.85 20.85 1.43
N VAL A 43 -3.71 20.03 0.79
CA VAL A 43 -5.00 20.46 0.27
C VAL A 43 -5.95 20.85 1.39
N PHE A 44 -5.97 20.08 2.50
CA PHE A 44 -6.77 20.41 3.66
C PHE A 44 -6.39 21.79 4.24
N PHE A 45 -5.09 22.11 4.27
CA PHE A 45 -4.60 23.39 4.78
C PHE A 45 -4.81 24.56 3.78
N LEU A 46 -4.50 24.37 2.50
CA LEU A 46 -4.51 25.45 1.51
C LEU A 46 -5.86 25.64 0.81
N ALA A 47 -6.63 24.56 0.63
CA ALA A 47 -7.87 24.57 -0.15
C ALA A 47 -8.87 23.49 0.32
N PRO A 48 -9.38 23.58 1.56
CA PRO A 48 -10.19 22.53 2.20
C PRO A 48 -11.45 22.15 1.42
N LYS A 49 -11.98 23.06 0.59
CA LYS A 49 -13.11 22.79 -0.32
C LYS A 49 -12.86 21.66 -1.32
N TYR A 50 -11.60 21.34 -1.63
CA TYR A 50 -11.23 20.25 -2.55
C TYR A 50 -10.95 18.93 -1.85
N THR A 51 -11.00 18.87 -0.51
CA THR A 51 -10.70 17.66 0.27
C THR A 51 -11.58 16.48 -0.13
N GLY A 52 -12.85 16.73 -0.48
CA GLY A 52 -13.78 15.69 -0.92
C GLY A 52 -13.39 15.04 -2.25
N ILE A 53 -13.01 15.84 -3.26
CA ILE A 53 -12.63 15.34 -4.59
C ILE A 53 -11.18 14.83 -4.64
N TYR A 54 -10.34 15.27 -3.70
CA TYR A 54 -8.94 14.88 -3.62
C TYR A 54 -8.76 13.36 -3.49
N TRP A 55 -9.57 12.71 -2.65
CA TRP A 55 -9.45 11.29 -2.38
C TRP A 55 -9.76 10.40 -3.60
N PRO A 56 -10.87 10.57 -4.32
CA PRO A 56 -11.13 9.85 -5.57
C PRO A 56 -9.99 9.97 -6.59
N ILE A 57 -9.44 11.19 -6.78
CA ILE A 57 -8.35 11.43 -7.73
C ILE A 57 -7.07 10.72 -7.27
N THR A 58 -6.73 10.88 -5.99
CA THR A 58 -5.51 10.29 -5.41
C THR A 58 -5.55 8.78 -5.44
N ILE A 59 -6.69 8.18 -5.07
CA ILE A 59 -6.90 6.74 -5.17
C ILE A 59 -6.74 6.30 -6.64
N ALA A 60 -7.39 6.96 -7.59
CA ALA A 60 -7.24 6.64 -9.02
C ALA A 60 -5.78 6.71 -9.51
N LEU A 61 -5.02 7.73 -9.10
CA LEU A 61 -3.61 7.87 -9.46
C LEU A 61 -2.75 6.75 -8.85
N ILE A 62 -2.95 6.44 -7.56
CA ILE A 62 -2.21 5.37 -6.89
C ILE A 62 -2.54 4.03 -7.55
N ILE A 63 -3.79 3.78 -7.95
CA ILE A 63 -4.19 2.59 -8.70
C ILE A 63 -3.41 2.46 -10.00
N LEU A 64 -3.34 3.53 -10.79
CA LEU A 64 -2.60 3.53 -12.05
C LEU A 64 -1.11 3.23 -11.81
N VAL A 65 -0.53 3.78 -10.73
CA VAL A 65 0.83 3.45 -10.31
C VAL A 65 0.93 1.98 -9.92
N THR A 66 0.04 1.46 -9.08
CA THR A 66 0.04 0.06 -8.63
C THR A 66 -0.03 -0.90 -9.80
N VAL A 67 -0.97 -0.71 -10.72
CA VAL A 67 -1.10 -1.55 -11.92
C VAL A 67 0.13 -1.44 -12.82
N LYS A 68 0.66 -0.23 -13.02
CA LYS A 68 1.85 -0.02 -13.86
C LYS A 68 3.09 -0.68 -13.26
N VAL A 69 3.31 -0.56 -11.96
CA VAL A 69 4.44 -1.15 -11.24
C VAL A 69 4.26 -2.67 -11.20
N TYR A 70 3.08 -3.18 -10.86
CA TYR A 70 2.75 -4.61 -10.87
C TYR A 70 3.05 -5.25 -12.24
N ASN A 71 2.55 -4.67 -13.33
CA ASN A 71 2.78 -5.18 -14.68
C ASN A 71 4.24 -5.09 -15.15
N LYS A 72 5.01 -4.13 -14.62
CA LYS A 72 6.42 -3.97 -14.97
C LYS A 72 7.32 -4.96 -14.21
N TYR A 73 7.00 -5.22 -12.95
CA TYR A 73 7.90 -5.90 -12.02
C TYR A 73 7.45 -7.32 -11.66
N LEU A 74 6.15 -7.63 -11.70
CA LEU A 74 5.56 -8.90 -11.25
C LEU A 74 4.83 -9.68 -12.37
N LYS A 75 5.03 -9.31 -13.64
CA LYS A 75 4.36 -9.91 -14.81
C LYS A 75 4.50 -11.44 -14.91
N VAL A 76 5.55 -12.01 -14.29
CA VAL A 76 5.88 -13.44 -14.35
C VAL A 76 5.04 -14.27 -13.37
N GLU A 77 4.53 -13.70 -12.28
CA GLU A 77 3.57 -14.37 -11.37
C GLU A 77 2.12 -14.32 -11.88
N ALA A 78 1.81 -13.37 -12.78
CA ALA A 78 0.45 -13.10 -13.24
C ALA A 78 -0.16 -14.23 -14.11
N SER A 79 0.63 -15.23 -14.53
CA SER A 79 0.10 -16.38 -15.29
C SER A 79 -0.75 -17.34 -14.45
N GLU A 80 -0.74 -17.23 -13.11
CA GLU A 80 -1.50 -18.13 -12.23
C GLU A 80 -2.64 -17.47 -11.44
N GLY A 81 -2.72 -16.14 -11.37
CA GLY A 81 -3.67 -15.44 -10.50
C GLY A 81 -4.42 -14.32 -11.19
N LYS A 82 -5.75 -14.44 -11.32
CA LYS A 82 -6.62 -13.29 -11.59
C LYS A 82 -6.37 -12.24 -10.50
N VAL A 83 -5.95 -11.04 -10.88
CA VAL A 83 -5.92 -9.88 -9.98
C VAL A 83 -7.31 -9.73 -9.38
N SER A 84 -7.45 -10.03 -8.09
CA SER A 84 -8.74 -9.91 -7.40
C SER A 84 -9.12 -8.44 -7.31
N TYR A 85 -10.40 -8.12 -7.51
CA TYR A 85 -10.91 -6.74 -7.35
C TYR A 85 -11.21 -6.39 -5.89
N GLY A 86 -10.84 -7.26 -4.94
CA GLY A 86 -11.07 -7.06 -3.50
C GLY A 86 -10.50 -5.74 -2.97
N TRP A 87 -9.41 -5.25 -3.57
CA TRP A 87 -8.81 -3.97 -3.22
C TRP A 87 -9.69 -2.78 -3.61
N ILE A 88 -10.36 -2.82 -4.78
CA ILE A 88 -11.33 -1.79 -5.19
C ILE A 88 -12.49 -1.77 -4.21
N ILE A 89 -13.03 -2.95 -3.91
CA ILE A 89 -14.16 -3.12 -2.99
C ILE A 89 -13.77 -2.58 -1.61
N GLY A 90 -12.58 -2.88 -1.11
CA GLY A 90 -12.07 -2.37 0.17
C GLY A 90 -12.03 -0.84 0.22
N TRP A 91 -11.55 -0.18 -0.83
CA TRP A 91 -11.54 1.29 -0.90
C TRP A 91 -12.93 1.90 -1.04
N ILE A 92 -13.85 1.27 -1.78
CA ILE A 92 -15.24 1.73 -1.91
C ILE A 92 -15.94 1.66 -0.55
N ILE A 93 -15.93 0.50 0.11
CA ILE A 93 -16.55 0.32 1.42
C ILE A 93 -15.88 1.25 2.43
N GLY A 94 -14.55 1.39 2.35
CA GLY A 94 -13.79 2.33 3.15
C GLY A 94 -14.23 3.78 2.98
N GLY A 95 -14.41 4.25 1.74
CA GLY A 95 -14.87 5.61 1.45
C GLY A 95 -16.30 5.85 1.94
N VAL A 96 -17.17 4.85 1.84
CA VAL A 96 -18.52 4.91 2.44
C VAL A 96 -18.44 5.04 3.96
N ALA A 97 -17.59 4.24 4.62
CA ALA A 97 -17.38 4.33 6.07
C ALA A 97 -16.83 5.71 6.49
N PHE A 98 -15.94 6.29 5.69
CA PHE A 98 -15.44 7.65 5.93
C PHE A 98 -16.57 8.69 5.90
N GLY A 99 -17.43 8.63 4.88
CA GLY A 99 -18.57 9.52 4.76
C GLY A 99 -19.61 9.35 5.89
N LEU A 100 -19.86 8.12 6.33
CA LEU A 100 -20.84 7.83 7.39
C LEU A 100 -20.37 8.25 8.78
N LEU A 101 -19.09 8.04 9.10
CA LEU A 101 -18.53 8.38 10.41
C LEU A 101 -18.16 9.86 10.52
N GLY A 102 -17.72 10.49 9.43
CA GLY A 102 -17.48 11.94 9.35
C GLY A 102 -16.34 12.48 10.25
N ASP A 103 -15.56 11.60 10.88
CA ASP A 103 -14.49 11.96 11.81
C ASP A 103 -13.21 11.12 11.57
N ALA A 104 -12.26 11.20 12.51
CA ALA A 104 -11.00 10.46 12.46
C ALA A 104 -11.19 8.93 12.34
N ARG A 105 -12.26 8.37 12.92
CA ARG A 105 -12.59 6.92 12.81
C ARG A 105 -13.01 6.57 11.39
N GLY A 106 -13.66 7.50 10.70
CA GLY A 106 -13.98 7.37 9.28
C GLY A 106 -12.72 7.23 8.42
N LEU A 107 -11.75 8.12 8.61
CA LEU A 107 -10.46 8.05 7.90
C LEU A 107 -9.74 6.74 8.21
N ALA A 108 -9.71 6.37 9.50
CA ALA A 108 -9.11 5.13 9.94
C ALA A 108 -9.77 3.89 9.29
N SER A 109 -11.10 3.88 9.21
CA SER A 109 -11.87 2.81 8.56
C SER A 109 -11.57 2.72 7.07
N MET A 110 -11.51 3.85 6.37
CA MET A 110 -11.19 3.89 4.95
C MET A 110 -9.83 3.26 4.66
N ILE A 111 -8.82 3.67 5.41
CA ILE A 111 -7.46 3.20 5.24
C ILE A 111 -7.35 1.72 5.60
N ALA A 112 -7.95 1.29 6.72
CA ALA A 112 -7.93 -0.10 7.14
C ALA A 112 -8.60 -1.03 6.12
N LEU A 113 -9.81 -0.69 5.66
CA LEU A 113 -10.56 -1.50 4.70
C LEU A 113 -9.89 -1.54 3.32
N GLY A 114 -9.35 -0.41 2.85
CA GLY A 114 -8.56 -0.34 1.63
C GLY A 114 -7.36 -1.29 1.66
N HIS A 115 -6.63 -1.30 2.77
CA HIS A 115 -5.45 -2.15 2.94
C HIS A 115 -5.79 -3.63 3.15
N LEU A 116 -6.89 -3.94 3.81
CA LEU A 116 -7.41 -5.32 3.86
C LEU A 116 -7.75 -5.83 2.45
N GLY A 117 -8.36 -4.98 1.62
CA GLY A 117 -8.61 -5.31 0.22
C GLY A 117 -7.32 -5.51 -0.60
N MET A 118 -6.29 -4.69 -0.38
CA MET A 118 -4.97 -4.86 -1.01
C MET A 118 -4.29 -6.16 -0.55
N TYR A 119 -4.34 -6.49 0.74
CA TYR A 119 -3.85 -7.77 1.26
C TYR A 119 -4.53 -8.95 0.56
N MET A 120 -5.85 -8.94 0.45
CA MET A 120 -6.60 -10.01 -0.23
C MET A 120 -6.26 -10.14 -1.73
N SER A 121 -5.92 -9.03 -2.38
CA SER A 121 -5.79 -8.99 -3.85
C SER A 121 -4.37 -9.18 -4.35
N PHE A 122 -3.40 -8.65 -3.62
CA PHE A 122 -1.99 -8.65 -3.99
C PHE A 122 -1.14 -9.48 -3.02
N ARG A 123 -1.76 -10.12 -2.01
CA ARG A 123 -1.05 -10.80 -0.90
C ARG A 123 -0.03 -9.87 -0.23
N GLU A 124 -0.31 -8.57 -0.24
CA GLU A 124 0.56 -7.55 0.36
C GLU A 124 0.52 -7.67 1.88
N ASN A 125 1.58 -8.22 2.47
CA ASN A 125 1.66 -8.57 3.90
C ASN A 125 1.74 -7.38 4.89
N SER A 126 1.31 -6.17 4.51
CA SER A 126 1.40 -5.00 5.39
C SER A 126 0.18 -4.82 6.30
N MET A 127 -0.15 -5.85 7.08
CA MET A 127 -1.21 -5.80 8.10
C MET A 127 -0.91 -4.81 9.24
N LEU A 128 0.33 -4.30 9.32
CA LEU A 128 0.73 -3.27 10.27
C LEU A 128 -0.13 -2.00 10.17
N ILE A 129 -0.53 -1.62 8.94
CA ILE A 129 -1.34 -0.43 8.68
C ILE A 129 -2.74 -0.57 9.30
N PRO A 130 -3.57 -1.58 8.91
CA PRO A 130 -4.89 -1.72 9.50
C PRO A 130 -4.84 -2.00 11.01
N LEU A 131 -3.82 -2.73 11.50
CA LEU A 131 -3.65 -3.00 12.93
C LEU A 131 -3.44 -1.72 13.75
N LEU A 132 -2.54 -0.84 13.31
CA LEU A 132 -2.22 0.36 14.07
C LEU A 132 -3.29 1.44 13.92
N VAL A 133 -3.86 1.61 12.73
CA VAL A 133 -4.89 2.61 12.47
C VAL A 133 -6.16 2.35 13.28
N ILE A 134 -6.42 1.10 13.71
CA ILE A 134 -7.53 0.75 14.61
C ILE A 134 -7.43 1.43 15.99
N LEU A 135 -6.23 1.80 16.44
CA LEU A 135 -6.04 2.51 17.71
C LEU A 135 -6.74 3.87 17.73
N THR A 136 -7.01 4.45 16.55
CA THR A 136 -7.83 5.65 16.39
C THR A 136 -9.24 5.49 16.98
N PHE A 137 -9.78 4.27 17.05
CA PHE A 137 -11.09 4.04 17.66
C PHE A 137 -11.08 4.21 19.19
N VAL A 138 -9.92 4.06 19.82
CA VAL A 138 -9.74 4.28 21.26
C VAL A 138 -9.62 5.77 21.56
N SER A 139 -8.94 6.53 20.69
CA SER A 139 -8.80 7.99 20.81
C SER A 139 -9.01 8.66 19.44
N PRO A 140 -10.25 9.07 19.11
CA PRO A 140 -10.63 9.47 17.75
C PRO A 140 -10.24 10.91 17.44
N THR A 141 -8.93 11.18 17.43
CA THR A 141 -8.35 12.47 17.03
C THR A 141 -7.78 12.39 15.62
N TRP A 142 -7.88 13.48 14.86
CA TRP A 142 -7.37 13.55 13.49
C TRP A 142 -5.85 13.46 13.46
N GLU A 143 -5.20 14.02 14.47
CA GLU A 143 -3.76 13.99 14.70
C GLU A 143 -3.28 12.55 14.88
N LEU A 144 -3.94 11.77 15.74
CA LEU A 144 -3.57 10.37 15.96
C LEU A 144 -3.77 9.55 14.68
N ALA A 145 -4.93 9.66 14.04
CA ALA A 145 -5.22 8.93 12.80
C ALA A 145 -4.15 9.21 11.74
N THR A 146 -3.88 10.48 11.50
CA THR A 146 -2.90 10.94 10.50
C THR A 146 -1.50 10.49 10.85
N ALA A 147 -1.08 10.62 12.12
CA ALA A 147 0.23 10.21 12.58
C ALA A 147 0.45 8.70 12.41
N LEU A 148 -0.54 7.88 12.76
CA LEU A 148 -0.48 6.42 12.59
C LEU A 148 -0.40 6.03 11.11
N ILE A 149 -1.17 6.66 10.24
CA ILE A 149 -1.12 6.41 8.79
C ILE A 149 0.26 6.76 8.22
N ILE A 150 0.76 7.98 8.51
CA ILE A 150 2.07 8.44 8.03
C ILE A 150 3.19 7.55 8.55
N LEU A 151 3.19 7.25 9.85
CA LEU A 151 4.20 6.42 10.49
C LEU A 151 4.20 5.02 9.87
N THR A 152 3.04 4.39 9.73
CA THR A 152 2.96 3.04 9.18
C THR A 152 3.37 2.97 7.73
N TYR A 153 2.91 3.88 6.87
CA TYR A 153 3.37 3.93 5.47
C TYR A 153 4.88 4.15 5.37
N SER A 154 5.43 5.04 6.20
CA SER A 154 6.88 5.31 6.22
C SER A 154 7.67 4.09 6.67
N VAL A 155 7.26 3.44 7.77
CA VAL A 155 7.91 2.24 8.31
C VAL A 155 7.86 1.09 7.30
N VAL A 156 6.71 0.84 6.68
CA VAL A 156 6.55 -0.24 5.69
C VAL A 156 7.40 0.03 4.46
N THR A 157 7.46 1.28 3.99
CA THR A 157 8.33 1.68 2.90
C THR A 157 9.79 1.41 3.24
N LEU A 158 10.27 1.90 4.39
CA LEU A 158 11.66 1.73 4.84
C LEU A 158 12.03 0.26 5.05
N ILE A 159 11.15 -0.54 5.65
CA ILE A 159 11.38 -1.98 5.83
C ILE A 159 11.54 -2.68 4.48
N ASN A 160 10.72 -2.35 3.49
CA ASN A 160 10.82 -2.98 2.17
C ASN A 160 12.07 -2.50 1.40
N LEU A 161 12.43 -1.22 1.49
CA LEU A 161 13.70 -0.75 0.95
C LEU A 161 14.89 -1.45 1.61
N TYR A 162 14.91 -1.57 2.94
CA TYR A 162 15.95 -2.30 3.66
C TYR A 162 16.04 -3.77 3.24
N LYS A 163 14.89 -4.47 3.12
CA LYS A 163 14.85 -5.86 2.63
C LYS A 163 15.39 -5.99 1.21
N THR A 164 15.12 -5.02 0.34
CA THR A 164 15.68 -4.98 -1.03
C THR A 164 17.21 -5.01 -0.99
N PHE A 165 17.84 -4.11 -0.22
CA PHE A 165 19.31 -4.03 -0.11
C PHE A 165 19.95 -5.23 0.57
N ARG A 166 19.19 -6.02 1.32
CA ARG A 166 19.68 -7.21 2.01
C ARG A 166 19.66 -8.48 1.16
N VAL A 167 18.86 -8.48 0.10
CA VAL A 167 18.65 -9.63 -0.78
C VAL A 167 19.52 -9.53 -2.05
N ILE A 168 19.88 -8.29 -2.44
CA ILE A 168 20.88 -7.98 -3.48
C ILE A 168 22.28 -8.18 -2.90
#